data_AF-A0A954E339-F1
#
_entry.id   AF-A0A954E339-F1
#
_cell.length_a   1.000
_cell.length_b   1.000
_cell.length_c   1.000
_cell.angle_alpha   90.00
_cell.angle_beta   90.00
_cell.angle_gamma   90.00
#
_symmetry.space_group_name_H-M   'P 1'
#
loop_
_entity.id
_entity.type
_entity.pdbx_description
1 polymer ?
#
loop_
_entity_poly.entity_id
_entity_poly.type
_entity_poly.pdbx_seq_one_letter_code
_entity_poly.pdbx_strand_id
1 'polypeptide(L)'
;MHLTGKIFAFLTLCLSVAAIILTAKTLDRQNEWNNRVEKARLAYQQEVAKLPDARKQVLQLRNELTMSRLDWGRHWDRVQVSPRNLQQGQITIGIGRNGNNGLARQTDAGEQFPLLYGFQTLEDGSVKYVGEFRVTQIDATQAALQLGRTPRDGETATWNTSVPWRFRDALPSAKRAQIGELLLELTLFEQRLKDRQLNLAIQQKSVQSARALLEDRLKELNGDPELPEEAGEERRLGLVESINQAESRRDQALAEVQQLRVELHDLYALFEDLLAVNRALEQELSKRSGVAEDTEVSANRDDNATK
;
A
#
# COMPACT_ATOMS: atom_id res chain seq x y z
N MET A 1 90.91 -74.01 -50.22
CA MET A 1 89.69 -73.67 -49.46
C MET A 1 88.51 -74.42 -50.05
N HIS A 2 87.92 -75.37 -49.32
CA HIS A 2 86.84 -76.23 -49.82
C HIS A 2 85.55 -75.43 -50.06
N LEU A 3 84.88 -75.73 -51.18
CA LEU A 3 83.61 -75.11 -51.61
C LEU A 3 82.52 -75.20 -50.51
N THR A 4 82.51 -76.33 -49.81
CA THR A 4 81.60 -76.61 -48.68
C THR A 4 81.78 -75.62 -47.52
N GLY A 5 83.02 -75.25 -47.18
CA GLY A 5 83.30 -74.27 -46.13
C GLY A 5 82.78 -72.86 -46.47
N LYS A 6 82.83 -72.46 -47.75
CA LYS A 6 82.29 -71.16 -48.19
C LYS A 6 80.76 -71.12 -48.15
N ILE A 7 80.10 -72.23 -48.50
CA ILE A 7 78.64 -72.35 -48.43
C ILE A 7 78.16 -72.29 -46.97
N PHE A 8 78.83 -73.00 -46.05
CA PHE A 8 78.51 -72.93 -44.63
C PHE A 8 78.79 -71.55 -44.02
N ALA A 9 79.87 -70.88 -44.41
CA ALA A 9 80.16 -69.51 -43.98
C ALA A 9 79.08 -68.51 -44.47
N PHE A 10 78.60 -68.65 -45.71
CA PHE A 10 77.53 -67.80 -46.23
C PHE A 10 76.19 -68.06 -45.55
N LEU A 11 75.84 -69.32 -45.29
CA LEU A 11 74.59 -69.68 -44.62
C LEU A 11 74.56 -69.22 -43.15
N THR A 12 75.69 -69.34 -42.43
CA THR A 12 75.82 -68.80 -41.08
C THR A 12 75.76 -67.28 -41.05
N LEU A 13 76.32 -66.59 -42.06
CA LEU A 13 76.17 -65.15 -42.22
C LEU A 13 74.69 -64.76 -42.44
N CYS A 14 73.98 -65.40 -43.36
CA CYS A 14 72.56 -65.14 -43.60
C CYS A 14 71.69 -65.42 -42.36
N LEU A 15 71.95 -66.50 -41.62
CA LEU A 15 71.26 -66.81 -40.37
C LEU A 15 71.53 -65.77 -39.28
N SER A 16 72.77 -65.27 -39.18
CA SER A 16 73.11 -64.22 -38.22
C SER A 16 72.38 -62.90 -38.53
N VAL A 17 72.30 -62.49 -39.80
CA VAL A 17 71.54 -61.30 -40.22
C VAL A 17 70.04 -61.47 -39.99
N ALA A 18 69.47 -62.64 -40.33
CA ALA A 18 68.07 -62.93 -40.07
C ALA A 18 67.76 -62.94 -38.56
N ALA A 19 68.64 -63.51 -37.73
CA ALA A 19 68.51 -63.50 -36.28
C ALA A 19 68.51 -62.06 -35.74
N ILE A 20 69.43 -61.20 -36.19
CA ILE A 20 69.49 -59.79 -35.76
C ILE A 20 68.20 -59.04 -36.09
N ILE A 21 67.64 -59.22 -37.30
CA ILE A 21 66.38 -58.56 -37.71
C ILE A 21 65.20 -59.07 -36.86
N LEU A 22 65.17 -60.37 -36.58
CA LEU A 22 64.09 -60.97 -35.81
C LEU A 22 64.16 -60.54 -34.35
N THR A 23 65.37 -60.44 -33.78
CA THR A 23 65.62 -59.89 -32.44
C THR A 23 65.26 -58.40 -32.35
N ALA A 24 65.55 -57.60 -33.39
CA ALA A 24 65.16 -56.20 -33.44
C ALA A 24 63.63 -56.04 -33.45
N LYS A 25 62.91 -56.82 -34.27
CA LYS A 25 61.44 -56.78 -34.29
C LYS A 25 60.79 -57.28 -32.99
N THR A 26 61.38 -58.27 -32.33
CA THR A 26 60.87 -58.73 -31.02
C THR A 26 61.12 -57.69 -29.94
N LEU A 27 62.26 -56.98 -29.96
CA LEU A 27 62.55 -55.86 -29.07
C LEU A 27 61.61 -54.68 -29.29
N ASP A 28 61.32 -54.30 -30.54
CA ASP A 28 60.36 -53.24 -30.86
C ASP A 28 58.96 -53.57 -30.34
N ARG A 29 58.52 -54.82 -30.53
CA ARG A 29 57.20 -55.28 -30.04
C ARG A 29 57.15 -55.36 -28.52
N GLN A 30 58.25 -55.75 -27.87
CA GLN A 30 58.36 -55.69 -26.40
C GLN A 30 58.32 -54.25 -25.89
N ASN A 31 59.02 -53.32 -26.55
CA ASN A 31 58.99 -51.91 -26.19
C ASN A 31 57.60 -51.29 -26.39
N GLU A 32 56.92 -51.62 -27.49
CA GLU A 32 55.55 -51.16 -27.72
C GLU A 32 54.59 -51.70 -26.66
N TRP A 33 54.72 -52.98 -26.30
CA TRP A 33 53.93 -53.58 -25.22
C TRP A 33 54.22 -52.92 -23.88
N ASN A 34 55.50 -52.72 -23.53
CA ASN A 34 55.90 -52.05 -22.30
C ASN A 34 55.35 -50.62 -22.23
N ASN A 35 55.42 -49.86 -23.33
CA ASN A 35 54.85 -48.52 -23.42
C ASN A 35 53.33 -48.52 -23.25
N ARG A 36 52.62 -49.51 -23.81
CA ARG A 36 51.16 -49.65 -23.62
C ARG A 36 50.83 -49.99 -22.17
N VAL A 37 51.58 -50.91 -21.55
CA VAL A 37 51.41 -51.28 -20.14
C VAL A 37 51.70 -50.10 -19.22
N GLU A 38 52.75 -49.33 -19.49
CA GLU A 38 53.11 -48.14 -18.70
C GLU A 38 52.04 -47.04 -18.84
N LYS A 39 51.57 -46.76 -20.05
CA LYS A 39 50.45 -45.81 -20.27
C LYS A 39 49.18 -46.27 -19.56
N ALA A 40 48.83 -47.56 -19.65
CA ALA A 40 47.67 -48.10 -18.95
C ALA A 40 47.83 -48.01 -17.43
N ARG A 41 49.04 -48.24 -16.91
CA ARG A 41 49.36 -48.11 -15.48
C ARG A 41 49.24 -46.65 -15.01
N LEU A 42 49.75 -45.70 -15.77
CA LEU A 42 49.64 -44.26 -15.46
C LEU A 42 48.19 -43.78 -15.51
N ALA A 43 47.42 -44.18 -16.53
CA ALA A 43 45.99 -43.86 -16.62
C ALA A 43 45.21 -44.47 -15.45
N TYR A 44 45.50 -45.73 -15.09
CA TYR A 44 44.91 -46.38 -13.92
C TYR A 44 45.25 -45.63 -12.63
N GLN A 45 46.51 -45.23 -12.42
CA GLN A 45 46.92 -44.46 -11.25
C GLN A 45 46.22 -43.10 -11.17
N GLN A 46 46.07 -42.40 -12.30
CA GLN A 46 45.37 -41.12 -12.37
C GLN A 46 43.87 -41.26 -12.02
N GLU A 47 43.20 -42.30 -12.54
CA GLU A 47 41.79 -42.54 -12.23
C GLU A 47 41.58 -43.05 -10.80
N VAL A 48 42.50 -43.87 -10.28
CA VAL A 48 42.52 -44.27 -8.86
C VAL A 48 42.73 -43.09 -7.93
N ALA A 49 43.52 -42.09 -8.33
CA ALA A 49 43.71 -40.86 -7.56
C ALA A 49 42.45 -39.99 -7.49
N LYS A 50 41.57 -40.03 -8.51
CA LYS A 50 40.30 -39.28 -8.55
C LYS A 50 39.14 -39.98 -7.83
N LEU A 51 39.20 -41.32 -7.74
CA LEU A 51 38.21 -42.15 -7.05
C LEU A 51 37.86 -41.71 -5.62
N PRO A 52 38.80 -41.34 -4.72
CA PRO A 52 38.45 -40.87 -3.37
C PRO A 52 37.64 -39.57 -3.38
N ASP A 53 37.94 -38.62 -4.27
CA ASP A 53 37.21 -37.34 -4.32
C ASP A 53 35.81 -37.53 -4.90
N ALA A 54 35.65 -38.35 -5.94
CA ALA A 54 34.33 -38.71 -6.45
C ALA A 54 33.49 -39.45 -5.38
N ARG A 55 34.09 -40.35 -4.61
CA ARG A 55 33.41 -41.02 -3.48
C ARG A 55 32.99 -40.03 -2.40
N LYS A 56 33.84 -39.05 -2.06
CA LYS A 56 33.49 -37.98 -1.12
C LYS A 56 32.30 -37.16 -1.62
N GLN A 57 32.28 -36.77 -2.89
CA GLN A 57 31.17 -36.03 -3.48
C GLN A 57 29.86 -36.82 -3.46
N VAL A 58 29.90 -38.11 -3.81
CA VAL A 58 28.71 -38.98 -3.73
C VAL A 58 28.21 -39.11 -2.30
N LEU A 59 29.11 -39.27 -1.32
CA LEU A 59 28.75 -39.32 0.10
C LEU A 59 28.16 -37.98 0.58
N GLN A 60 28.75 -36.85 0.19
CA GLN A 60 28.22 -35.52 0.50
C GLN A 60 26.82 -35.32 -0.08
N LEU A 61 26.63 -35.57 -1.38
CA LEU A 61 25.33 -35.45 -2.04
C LEU A 61 24.30 -36.41 -1.47
N ARG A 62 24.70 -37.64 -1.10
CA ARG A 62 23.80 -38.57 -0.40
C ARG A 62 23.42 -38.06 0.97
N ASN A 63 24.38 -37.51 1.72
CA ASN A 63 24.12 -36.93 3.03
C ASN A 63 23.20 -35.71 2.90
N GLU A 64 23.44 -34.80 1.96
CA GLU A 64 22.58 -33.66 1.68
C GLU A 64 21.17 -34.09 1.26
N LEU A 65 21.05 -35.08 0.38
CA LEU A 65 19.76 -35.63 -0.03
C LEU A 65 19.06 -36.34 1.14
N THR A 66 19.81 -37.00 2.01
CA THR A 66 19.28 -37.67 3.21
C THR A 66 18.82 -36.65 4.24
N MET A 67 19.63 -35.64 4.55
CA MET A 67 19.29 -34.53 5.45
C MET A 67 18.08 -33.77 4.91
N SER A 68 18.11 -33.40 3.62
CA SER A 68 16.96 -32.77 2.95
C SER A 68 15.71 -33.63 3.07
N ARG A 69 15.78 -34.94 2.81
CA ARG A 69 14.63 -35.85 2.96
C ARG A 69 14.18 -36.03 4.41
N LEU A 70 15.09 -36.07 5.37
CA LEU A 70 14.81 -36.20 6.80
C LEU A 70 14.18 -34.91 7.37
N ASP A 71 14.57 -33.74 6.88
CA ASP A 71 14.06 -32.44 7.33
C ASP A 71 12.57 -32.24 7.03
N TRP A 72 12.03 -32.93 6.02
CA TRP A 72 10.61 -32.90 5.69
C TRP A 72 9.76 -33.83 6.57
N GLY A 73 10.39 -34.53 7.51
CA GLY A 73 9.74 -35.39 8.50
C GLY A 73 8.79 -36.43 7.90
N ARG A 74 7.78 -36.78 8.69
CA ARG A 74 6.70 -37.67 8.27
C ARG A 74 5.77 -36.96 7.29
N HIS A 75 5.32 -37.70 6.29
CA HIS A 75 4.33 -37.23 5.34
C HIS A 75 3.15 -38.19 5.24
N TRP A 76 2.01 -37.62 4.88
CA TRP A 76 0.79 -38.33 4.56
C TRP A 76 0.33 -37.88 3.19
N ASP A 77 0.35 -38.83 2.25
CA ASP A 77 -0.03 -38.59 0.87
C ASP A 77 -1.49 -38.97 0.64
N ARG A 78 -2.11 -38.30 -0.34
CA ARG A 78 -3.48 -38.56 -0.79
C ARG A 78 -4.51 -38.55 0.34
N VAL A 79 -4.42 -37.57 1.23
CA VAL A 79 -5.31 -37.41 2.37
C VAL A 79 -6.58 -36.71 1.90
N GLN A 80 -7.72 -37.37 2.07
CA GLN A 80 -9.01 -36.74 1.79
C GLN A 80 -9.26 -35.62 2.79
N VAL A 81 -9.59 -34.44 2.27
CA VAL A 81 -9.94 -33.25 3.04
C VAL A 81 -11.43 -32.97 2.87
N SER A 82 -12.13 -32.80 3.97
CA SER A 82 -13.53 -32.41 4.00
C SER A 82 -13.65 -31.02 4.63
N PRO A 83 -14.35 -30.08 3.99
CA PRO A 83 -14.57 -28.75 4.58
C PRO A 83 -15.46 -28.88 5.83
N ARG A 84 -15.07 -28.22 6.93
CA ARG A 84 -15.91 -28.09 8.14
C ARG A 84 -16.44 -26.67 8.27
N ASN A 85 -15.53 -25.71 8.32
CA ASN A 85 -15.84 -24.28 8.27
C ASN A 85 -14.70 -23.56 7.58
N LEU A 86 -14.80 -23.44 6.26
CA LEU A 86 -13.74 -22.86 5.44
C LEU A 86 -13.48 -21.39 5.77
N GLN A 87 -14.52 -20.61 6.12
CA GLN A 87 -14.35 -19.19 6.48
C GLN A 87 -13.44 -19.02 7.69
N GLN A 88 -13.52 -19.94 8.65
CA GLN A 88 -12.65 -19.96 9.83
C GLN A 88 -11.36 -20.75 9.62
N GLY A 89 -11.14 -21.35 8.44
CA GLY A 89 -9.94 -22.16 8.16
C GLY A 89 -9.98 -23.54 8.80
N GLN A 90 -11.18 -24.08 9.04
CA GLN A 90 -11.38 -25.40 9.62
C GLN A 90 -11.65 -26.45 8.55
N ILE A 91 -10.84 -27.51 8.59
CA ILE A 91 -10.95 -28.66 7.71
C ILE A 91 -10.92 -29.94 8.54
N THR A 92 -11.52 -31.01 8.02
CA THR A 92 -11.42 -32.35 8.59
C THR A 92 -10.60 -33.21 7.65
N ILE A 93 -9.70 -34.02 8.19
CA ILE A 93 -8.87 -34.95 7.42
C ILE A 93 -9.17 -36.39 7.83
N GLY A 94 -9.06 -37.30 6.86
CA GLY A 94 -9.22 -38.75 7.08
C GLY A 94 -8.06 -39.44 7.79
N ILE A 95 -7.41 -38.75 8.74
CA ILE A 95 -6.32 -39.30 9.56
C ILE A 95 -6.70 -39.09 11.03
N GLY A 96 -6.79 -40.18 11.78
CA GLY A 96 -7.15 -40.14 13.20
C GLY A 96 -6.01 -40.49 14.14
N ARG A 97 -6.39 -40.85 15.37
CA ARG A 97 -5.49 -41.29 16.44
C ARG A 97 -4.89 -42.67 16.17
N ASN A 98 -5.66 -43.60 15.58
CA ASN A 98 -5.27 -45.01 15.49
C ASN A 98 -4.60 -45.34 14.13
N GLY A 99 -3.62 -46.24 14.18
CA GLY A 99 -2.94 -46.83 13.02
C GLY A 99 -1.45 -46.50 12.94
N ASN A 100 -0.70 -47.27 12.13
CA ASN A 100 0.74 -47.03 11.92
C ASN A 100 1.04 -45.61 11.42
N ASN A 101 0.04 -44.94 10.83
CA ASN A 101 0.07 -43.56 10.33
C ASN A 101 -0.77 -42.53 11.12
N GLY A 102 -1.11 -42.80 12.38
CA GLY A 102 -1.87 -41.85 13.21
C GLY A 102 -1.14 -40.52 13.48
N LEU A 103 -1.91 -39.49 13.85
CA LEU A 103 -1.38 -38.15 14.17
C LEU A 103 -0.84 -38.05 15.61
N ALA A 104 -1.36 -38.88 16.51
CA ALA A 104 -0.98 -38.85 17.92
C ALA A 104 0.44 -39.36 18.15
N ARG A 105 1.24 -38.61 18.92
CA ARG A 105 2.52 -39.08 19.46
C ARG A 105 2.43 -39.20 20.97
N GLN A 106 2.76 -40.38 21.48
CA GLN A 106 2.87 -40.58 22.91
C GLN A 106 4.26 -40.10 23.36
N THR A 107 4.28 -39.12 24.26
CA THR A 107 5.49 -38.58 24.89
C THR A 107 5.37 -38.74 26.41
N ASP A 108 6.48 -38.60 27.13
CA ASP A 108 6.49 -38.68 28.60
C ASP A 108 5.59 -37.63 29.27
N ALA A 109 5.30 -36.53 28.56
CA ALA A 109 4.40 -35.45 28.98
C ALA A 109 2.93 -35.65 28.56
N GLY A 110 2.59 -36.80 27.97
CA GLY A 110 1.25 -37.11 27.46
C GLY A 110 1.17 -37.17 25.93
N GLU A 111 -0.06 -37.14 25.41
CA GLU A 111 -0.33 -37.20 23.98
C GLU A 111 -0.09 -35.82 23.34
N GLN A 112 0.86 -35.75 22.41
CA GLN A 112 1.18 -34.54 21.65
C GLN A 112 0.74 -34.70 20.19
N PHE A 113 0.16 -33.62 19.64
CA PHE A 113 -0.23 -33.55 18.24
C PHE A 113 0.74 -32.66 17.47
N PRO A 114 1.29 -33.14 16.33
CA PRO A 114 2.19 -32.34 15.52
C PRO A 114 1.44 -31.20 14.84
N LEU A 115 2.16 -30.10 14.58
CA LEU A 115 1.71 -29.09 13.62
C LEU A 115 1.81 -29.69 12.21
N LEU A 116 0.73 -29.57 11.43
CA LEU A 116 0.66 -30.13 10.09
C LEU A 116 0.80 -29.04 9.04
N TYR A 117 1.67 -29.25 8.06
CA TYR A 117 1.84 -28.39 6.90
C TYR A 117 1.05 -28.98 5.73
N GLY A 118 0.03 -28.27 5.26
CA GLY A 118 -0.87 -28.71 4.20
C GLY A 118 -0.39 -28.28 2.81
N PHE A 119 -0.38 -29.23 1.88
CA PHE A 119 -0.04 -29.03 0.48
C PHE A 119 -1.17 -29.58 -0.40
N GLN A 120 -1.75 -28.70 -1.21
CA GLN A 120 -2.78 -29.06 -2.18
C GLN A 120 -2.11 -29.50 -3.47
N THR A 121 -2.56 -30.62 -4.04
CA THR A 121 -2.11 -31.07 -5.36
C THR A 121 -2.94 -30.35 -6.44
N LEU A 122 -2.28 -29.76 -7.41
CA LEU A 122 -2.89 -29.11 -8.58
C LEU A 122 -3.08 -30.13 -9.72
N GLU A 123 -3.89 -29.79 -10.72
CA GLU A 123 -4.20 -30.69 -11.86
C GLU A 123 -2.95 -31.04 -12.70
N ASP A 124 -1.97 -30.14 -12.73
CA ASP A 124 -0.66 -30.33 -13.38
C ASP A 124 0.29 -31.25 -12.58
N GLY A 125 -0.14 -31.75 -11.42
CA GLY A 125 0.66 -32.57 -10.52
C GLY A 125 1.64 -31.78 -9.66
N SER A 126 1.67 -30.44 -9.76
CA SER A 126 2.43 -29.59 -8.85
C SER A 126 1.74 -29.50 -7.49
N VAL A 127 2.50 -29.09 -6.46
CA VAL A 127 1.97 -28.93 -5.09
C VAL A 127 2.01 -27.47 -4.67
N LYS A 128 0.87 -26.95 -4.22
CA LYS A 128 0.73 -25.61 -3.66
C LYS A 128 0.67 -25.69 -2.14
N TYR A 129 1.50 -24.90 -1.46
CA TYR A 129 1.42 -24.76 -0.02
C TYR A 129 0.16 -23.99 0.37
N VAL A 130 -0.63 -24.55 1.27
CA VAL A 130 -1.86 -23.93 1.79
C VAL A 130 -1.58 -23.20 3.10
N GLY A 131 -0.96 -23.91 4.06
CA GLY A 131 -0.68 -23.33 5.36
C GLY A 131 -0.34 -24.34 6.44
N GLU A 132 -0.17 -23.82 7.65
CA GLU A 132 0.05 -24.58 8.86
C GLU A 132 -1.28 -24.82 9.59
N PHE A 133 -1.49 -26.05 10.02
CA PHE A 133 -2.73 -26.52 10.61
C PHE A 133 -2.44 -27.16 11.97
N ARG A 134 -3.18 -26.72 12.98
CA ARG A 134 -3.15 -27.28 14.33
C ARG A 134 -4.31 -28.26 14.48
N VAL A 135 -4.04 -29.42 15.07
CA VAL A 135 -5.08 -30.40 15.40
C VAL A 135 -5.91 -29.86 16.56
N THR A 136 -7.22 -29.70 16.38
CA THR A 136 -8.14 -29.21 17.41
C THR A 136 -8.97 -30.32 18.03
N GLN A 137 -9.40 -31.29 17.22
CA GLN A 137 -10.13 -32.47 17.66
C GLN A 137 -9.59 -33.68 16.91
N ILE A 138 -9.52 -34.83 17.58
CA ILE A 138 -9.04 -36.07 16.97
C ILE A 138 -9.93 -37.22 17.42
N ASP A 139 -10.40 -37.98 16.44
CA ASP A 139 -11.15 -39.21 16.61
C ASP A 139 -10.28 -40.40 16.22
N ALA A 140 -10.82 -41.62 16.30
CA ALA A 140 -10.08 -42.83 15.93
C ALA A 140 -9.60 -42.81 14.46
N THR A 141 -10.40 -42.24 13.54
CA THR A 141 -10.18 -42.29 12.08
C THR A 141 -10.08 -40.93 11.40
N GLN A 142 -10.45 -39.84 12.09
CA GLN A 142 -10.47 -38.50 11.53
C GLN A 142 -9.89 -37.47 12.50
N ALA A 143 -9.46 -36.32 11.99
CA ALA A 143 -9.03 -35.20 12.80
C ALA A 143 -9.56 -33.89 12.23
N ALA A 144 -10.03 -33.03 13.11
CA ALA A 144 -10.33 -31.64 12.79
C ALA A 144 -9.07 -30.80 12.94
N LEU A 145 -8.79 -30.03 11.90
CA LEU A 145 -7.67 -29.13 11.80
C LEU A 145 -8.15 -27.69 11.73
N GLN A 146 -7.38 -26.81 12.35
CA GLN A 146 -7.57 -25.36 12.33
C GLN A 146 -6.32 -24.73 11.75
N LEU A 147 -6.48 -23.89 10.72
CA LEU A 147 -5.40 -23.07 10.20
C LEU A 147 -4.81 -22.21 11.34
N GLY A 148 -3.49 -22.19 11.48
CA GLY A 148 -2.79 -21.47 12.57
C GLY A 148 -2.98 -19.95 12.52
N ARG A 149 -3.39 -19.43 11.38
CA ARG A 149 -3.78 -18.03 11.16
C ARG A 149 -5.22 -17.96 10.67
N THR A 150 -5.83 -16.78 10.76
CA THR A 150 -7.10 -16.50 10.08
C THR A 150 -6.90 -16.57 8.56
N PRO A 151 -7.76 -17.27 7.80
CA PRO A 151 -7.72 -17.24 6.35
C PRO A 151 -7.93 -15.81 5.83
N ARG A 152 -7.28 -15.47 4.72
CA ARG A 152 -7.48 -14.18 4.07
C ARG A 152 -8.74 -14.20 3.22
N ASP A 153 -9.27 -13.01 2.92
CA ASP A 153 -10.42 -12.86 2.05
C ASP A 153 -10.15 -13.49 0.67
N GLY A 154 -11.03 -14.39 0.23
CA GLY A 154 -10.90 -15.11 -1.04
C GLY A 154 -9.87 -16.25 -1.06
N GLU A 155 -9.05 -16.43 -0.02
CA GLU A 155 -8.03 -17.49 0.02
C GLU A 155 -8.67 -18.89 -0.01
N THR A 156 -9.72 -19.07 0.79
CA THR A 156 -10.42 -20.35 0.98
C THR A 156 -11.18 -20.77 -0.27
N ALA A 157 -11.54 -19.82 -1.15
CA ALA A 157 -12.12 -20.11 -2.46
C ALA A 157 -11.11 -20.80 -3.40
N THR A 158 -9.81 -20.65 -3.15
CA THR A 158 -8.76 -21.32 -3.94
C THR A 158 -8.44 -22.74 -3.45
N TRP A 159 -8.99 -23.13 -2.30
CA TRP A 159 -8.72 -24.44 -1.70
C TRP A 159 -9.56 -25.51 -2.41
N ASN A 160 -8.93 -26.35 -3.23
CA ASN A 160 -9.60 -27.48 -3.86
C ASN A 160 -9.64 -28.65 -2.88
N THR A 161 -10.73 -28.79 -2.13
CA THR A 161 -10.95 -29.92 -1.21
C THR A 161 -11.41 -31.20 -1.92
N SER A 162 -11.75 -31.13 -3.21
CA SER A 162 -12.16 -32.29 -4.00
C SER A 162 -10.98 -33.18 -4.39
N VAL A 163 -9.77 -32.61 -4.42
CA VAL A 163 -8.52 -33.32 -4.69
C VAL A 163 -7.85 -33.65 -3.36
N PRO A 164 -7.26 -34.85 -3.19
CA PRO A 164 -6.61 -35.21 -1.94
C PRO A 164 -5.31 -34.42 -1.74
N TRP A 165 -5.07 -34.00 -0.49
CA TRP A 165 -3.93 -33.19 -0.10
C TRP A 165 -2.78 -34.04 0.42
N ARG A 166 -1.60 -33.43 0.48
CA ARG A 166 -0.42 -33.97 1.15
C ARG A 166 -0.19 -33.18 2.43
N PHE A 167 -0.02 -33.87 3.54
CA PHE A 167 0.34 -33.26 4.82
C PHE A 167 1.74 -33.69 5.24
N ARG A 168 2.45 -32.80 5.93
CA ARG A 168 3.76 -33.09 6.55
C ARG A 168 3.79 -32.59 7.98
N ASP A 169 4.54 -33.25 8.85
CA ASP A 169 4.73 -32.81 10.24
C ASP A 169 5.89 -31.80 10.39
N ALA A 170 6.77 -31.73 9.40
CA ALA A 170 7.92 -30.86 9.40
C ALA A 170 8.11 -30.17 8.03
N LEU A 171 8.61 -28.96 8.12
CA LEU A 171 9.08 -28.16 7.00
C LEU A 171 10.55 -27.82 7.27
N PRO A 172 11.45 -27.93 6.26
CA PRO A 172 12.83 -27.50 6.40
C PRO A 172 12.92 -26.07 6.93
N SER A 173 13.86 -25.82 7.84
CA SER A 173 14.01 -24.53 8.55
C SER A 173 14.13 -23.35 7.58
N ALA A 174 14.91 -23.50 6.50
CA ALA A 174 15.08 -22.49 5.47
C ALA A 174 13.75 -22.12 4.77
N LYS A 175 12.91 -23.11 4.48
CA LYS A 175 11.59 -22.88 3.86
C LYS A 175 10.60 -22.26 4.84
N ARG A 176 10.70 -22.62 6.12
CA ARG A 176 9.87 -22.02 7.18
C ARG A 176 10.18 -20.55 7.36
N ALA A 177 11.47 -20.19 7.39
CA ALA A 177 11.91 -18.79 7.45
C ALA A 177 11.40 -17.99 6.25
N GLN A 178 11.54 -18.53 5.03
CA GLN A 178 11.06 -17.89 3.81
C GLN A 178 9.53 -17.67 3.83
N ILE A 179 8.75 -18.66 4.25
CA ILE A 179 7.29 -18.52 4.37
C ILE A 179 6.94 -17.49 5.44
N GLY A 180 7.63 -17.48 6.58
CA GLY A 180 7.43 -16.50 7.64
C GLY A 180 7.67 -15.07 7.17
N GLU A 181 8.75 -14.84 6.42
CA GLU A 181 9.08 -13.54 5.83
C GLU A 181 8.01 -13.08 4.83
N LEU A 182 7.61 -13.95 3.90
CA LEU A 182 6.55 -13.65 2.93
C LEU A 182 5.20 -13.36 3.61
N LEU A 183 4.88 -14.08 4.69
CA LEU A 183 3.65 -13.83 5.46
C LEU A 183 3.71 -12.48 6.18
N LEU A 184 4.85 -12.12 6.76
CA LEU A 184 5.05 -10.83 7.42
C LEU A 184 4.94 -9.68 6.42
N GLU A 185 5.59 -9.82 5.25
CA GLU A 185 5.49 -8.84 4.18
C GLU A 185 4.05 -8.66 3.70
N LEU A 186 3.33 -9.76 3.48
CA LEU A 186 1.93 -9.73 3.07
C LEU A 186 1.03 -9.05 4.12
N THR A 187 1.23 -9.33 5.41
CA THR A 187 0.50 -8.67 6.49
C THR A 187 0.78 -7.15 6.54
N LEU A 188 2.04 -6.73 6.31
CA LEU A 188 2.37 -5.30 6.21
C LEU A 188 1.68 -4.64 5.01
N PHE A 189 1.59 -5.34 3.86
CA PHE A 189 0.85 -4.84 2.70
C PHE A 189 -0.65 -4.72 2.97
N GLU A 190 -1.25 -5.71 3.61
CA GLU A 190 -2.67 -5.69 4.00
C GLU A 190 -2.97 -4.52 4.95
N GLN A 191 -2.11 -4.31 5.95
CA GLN A 191 -2.25 -3.19 6.88
C GLN A 191 -2.19 -1.84 6.14
N ARG A 192 -1.18 -1.65 5.27
CA ARG A 192 -1.05 -0.42 4.46
C ARG A 192 -2.25 -0.20 3.55
N LEU A 193 -2.79 -1.26 2.96
CA LEU A 193 -3.97 -1.19 2.10
C LEU A 193 -5.20 -0.75 2.92
N LYS A 194 -5.40 -1.34 4.10
CA LYS A 194 -6.48 -0.96 5.01
C LYS A 194 -6.36 0.50 5.46
N ASP A 195 -5.16 0.95 5.83
CA ASP A 195 -4.92 2.34 6.22
C ASP A 195 -5.23 3.32 5.09
N ARG A 196 -4.84 2.97 3.85
CA ARG A 196 -5.17 3.78 2.66
C ARG A 196 -6.68 3.84 2.41
N GLN A 197 -7.39 2.72 2.56
CA GLN A 197 -8.85 2.68 2.41
C GLN A 197 -9.55 3.55 3.47
N LEU A 198 -9.09 3.48 4.73
CA LEU A 198 -9.61 4.32 5.81
C LEU A 198 -9.36 5.81 5.54
N ASN A 199 -8.14 6.17 5.12
CA ASN A 199 -7.81 7.55 4.78
C ASN A 199 -8.66 8.07 3.61
N LEU A 200 -8.90 7.24 2.60
CA LEU A 200 -9.76 7.57 1.47
C LEU A 200 -11.21 7.80 1.93
N ALA A 201 -11.74 6.94 2.80
CA ALA A 201 -13.08 7.13 3.37
C ALA A 201 -13.20 8.43 4.18
N ILE A 202 -12.17 8.78 4.97
CA ILE A 202 -12.11 10.04 5.73
C ILE A 202 -12.09 11.24 4.77
N GLN A 203 -11.27 11.20 3.71
CA GLN A 203 -11.21 12.27 2.72
C GLN A 203 -12.55 12.44 1.99
N GLN A 204 -13.20 11.34 1.60
CA GLN A 204 -14.52 11.39 0.97
C GLN A 204 -15.55 12.04 1.90
N LYS A 205 -15.55 11.68 3.19
CA LYS A 205 -16.42 12.30 4.19
C LYS A 205 -16.14 13.79 4.34
N SER A 206 -14.86 14.19 4.38
CA SER A 206 -14.46 15.60 4.47
C SER A 206 -14.88 16.41 3.24
N VAL A 207 -14.78 15.83 2.04
CA VAL A 207 -15.23 16.47 0.80
C VAL A 207 -16.75 16.61 0.79
N GLN A 208 -17.49 15.58 1.23
CA GLN A 208 -18.94 15.65 1.35
C GLN A 208 -19.38 16.74 2.34
N SER A 209 -18.75 16.82 3.52
CA SER A 209 -19.06 17.88 4.50
C SER A 209 -18.70 19.27 3.99
N ALA A 210 -17.58 19.42 3.27
CA ALA A 210 -17.20 20.70 2.69
C ALA A 210 -18.17 21.13 1.58
N ARG A 211 -18.66 20.19 0.76
CA ARG A 211 -19.69 20.46 -0.25
C ARG A 211 -21.02 20.89 0.38
N ALA A 212 -21.46 20.19 1.43
CA ALA A 212 -22.67 20.55 2.17
C ALA A 212 -22.54 21.96 2.77
N LEU A 213 -21.42 22.27 3.43
CA LEU A 213 -21.17 23.61 3.98
C LEU A 213 -21.15 24.69 2.89
N LEU A 214 -20.53 24.42 1.74
CA LEU A 214 -20.53 25.34 0.61
C LEU A 214 -21.94 25.57 0.09
N GLU A 215 -22.74 24.51 -0.04
CA GLU A 215 -24.14 24.61 -0.45
C GLU A 215 -24.96 25.45 0.55
N ASP A 216 -24.78 25.21 1.85
CA ASP A 216 -25.43 26.00 2.90
C ASP A 216 -25.04 27.48 2.82
N ARG A 217 -23.75 27.79 2.61
CA ARG A 217 -23.28 29.17 2.41
C ARG A 217 -23.84 29.81 1.15
N LEU A 218 -23.96 29.06 0.05
CA LEU A 218 -24.58 29.56 -1.17
C LEU A 218 -26.07 29.87 -0.95
N LYS A 219 -26.77 29.02 -0.20
CA LYS A 219 -28.17 29.26 0.19
C LYS A 219 -28.30 30.48 1.10
N GLU A 220 -27.40 30.67 2.07
CA GLU A 220 -27.39 31.87 2.91
C GLU A 220 -27.14 33.16 2.08
N LEU A 221 -26.22 33.12 1.11
CA LEU A 221 -25.86 34.28 0.30
C LEU A 221 -26.93 34.64 -0.73
N ASN A 222 -27.41 33.65 -1.49
CA ASN A 222 -28.34 33.86 -2.61
C ASN A 222 -29.81 33.75 -2.20
N GLY A 223 -30.09 33.28 -0.99
CA GLY A 223 -31.44 32.99 -0.53
C GLY A 223 -31.95 31.66 -1.06
N ASP A 224 -32.97 31.13 -0.38
CA ASP A 224 -33.73 29.99 -0.85
C ASP A 224 -35.23 30.38 -0.94
N PRO A 225 -35.78 30.54 -2.16
CA PRO A 225 -37.17 30.96 -2.35
C PRO A 225 -38.18 29.88 -1.95
N GLU A 226 -37.75 28.63 -1.72
CA GLU A 226 -38.62 27.53 -1.30
C GLU A 226 -38.81 27.48 0.23
N LEU A 227 -38.12 28.33 1.01
CA LEU A 227 -38.27 28.40 2.46
C LEU A 227 -39.65 28.98 2.86
N PRO A 228 -40.29 28.45 3.93
CA PRO A 228 -41.54 28.98 4.48
C PRO A 228 -41.40 30.47 4.85
N GLU A 229 -42.48 31.24 4.74
CA GLU A 229 -42.48 32.68 5.08
C GLU A 229 -42.03 32.98 6.52
N GLU A 230 -42.17 32.02 7.43
CA GLU A 230 -41.73 32.11 8.82
C GLU A 230 -40.20 32.13 8.98
N ALA A 231 -39.42 31.77 7.96
CA ALA A 231 -37.96 31.69 8.02
C ALA A 231 -37.25 33.06 8.03
N GLY A 232 -37.99 34.16 7.82
CA GLY A 232 -37.48 35.53 7.75
C GLY A 232 -37.05 35.94 6.34
N GLU A 233 -37.29 37.20 5.99
CA GLU A 233 -37.07 37.76 4.65
C GLU A 233 -35.62 37.61 4.18
N GLU A 234 -34.65 37.75 5.10
CA GLU A 234 -33.21 37.65 4.84
C GLU A 234 -32.78 36.26 4.35
N ARG A 235 -33.43 35.19 4.82
CA ARG A 235 -33.09 33.82 4.37
C ARG A 235 -33.74 33.47 3.03
N ARG A 236 -34.86 34.13 2.70
CA ARG A 236 -35.59 33.90 1.44
C ARG A 236 -34.99 34.69 0.27
N LEU A 237 -34.67 35.96 0.51
CA LEU A 237 -34.05 36.84 -0.49
C LEU A 237 -32.53 36.63 -0.58
N GLY A 238 -31.92 36.13 0.49
CA GLY A 238 -30.48 36.02 0.63
C GLY A 238 -29.87 37.30 1.21
N LEU A 239 -28.72 37.12 1.85
CA LEU A 239 -28.00 38.24 2.48
C LEU A 239 -27.56 39.29 1.46
N VAL A 240 -27.24 38.90 0.23
CA VAL A 240 -26.80 39.86 -0.80
C VAL A 240 -27.94 40.79 -1.18
N GLU A 241 -29.13 40.24 -1.43
CA GLU A 241 -30.28 41.05 -1.83
C GLU A 241 -30.83 41.87 -0.66
N SER A 242 -30.81 41.33 0.57
CA SER A 242 -31.23 42.08 1.75
C SER A 242 -30.31 43.28 2.03
N ILE A 243 -29.00 43.13 1.83
CA ILE A 243 -28.04 44.25 1.91
C ILE A 243 -28.32 45.28 0.82
N ASN A 244 -28.50 44.86 -0.44
CA ASN A 244 -28.82 45.79 -1.53
C ASN A 244 -30.10 46.60 -1.25
N GLN A 245 -31.13 45.95 -0.71
CA GLN A 245 -32.37 46.63 -0.32
C GLN A 245 -32.16 47.59 0.85
N ALA A 246 -31.38 47.20 1.86
CA ALA A 246 -31.04 48.07 2.98
C ALA A 246 -30.22 49.29 2.53
N GLU A 247 -29.27 49.13 1.61
CA GLU A 247 -28.49 50.22 1.01
C GLU A 247 -29.39 51.15 0.19
N SER A 248 -30.28 50.61 -0.65
CA SER A 248 -31.26 51.41 -1.41
C SER A 248 -32.17 52.25 -0.51
N ARG A 249 -32.67 51.66 0.60
CA ARG A 249 -33.46 52.40 1.61
C ARG A 249 -32.64 53.50 2.29
N ARG A 250 -31.37 53.21 2.60
CA ARG A 250 -30.45 54.20 3.17
C ARG A 250 -30.23 55.36 2.21
N ASP A 251 -30.00 55.08 0.94
CA ASP A 251 -29.73 56.09 -0.07
C ASP A 251 -30.96 56.98 -0.34
N GLN A 252 -32.17 56.40 -0.31
CA GLN A 252 -33.43 57.17 -0.35
C GLN A 252 -33.55 58.10 0.87
N ALA A 253 -33.32 57.60 2.08
CA ALA A 253 -33.38 58.42 3.30
C ALA A 253 -32.33 59.53 3.29
N LEU A 254 -31.12 59.27 2.78
CA LEU A 254 -30.08 60.29 2.62
C LEU A 254 -30.47 61.35 1.58
N ALA A 255 -31.13 60.96 0.49
CA ALA A 255 -31.65 61.89 -0.51
C ALA A 255 -32.75 62.79 0.08
N GLU A 256 -33.67 62.23 0.87
CA GLU A 256 -34.71 62.99 1.58
C GLU A 256 -34.11 63.98 2.59
N VAL A 257 -33.12 63.55 3.39
CA VAL A 257 -32.40 64.43 4.31
C VAL A 257 -31.70 65.56 3.56
N GLN A 258 -31.13 65.28 2.39
CA GLN A 258 -30.50 66.29 1.57
C GLN A 258 -31.52 67.28 1.00
N GLN A 259 -32.69 66.83 0.55
CA GLN A 259 -33.78 67.72 0.12
C GLN A 259 -34.24 68.62 1.27
N LEU A 260 -34.49 68.06 2.45
CA LEU A 260 -34.87 68.83 3.63
C LEU A 260 -33.80 69.86 4.03
N ARG A 261 -32.51 69.55 3.86
CA ARG A 261 -31.42 70.52 4.09
C ARG A 261 -31.45 71.67 3.10
N VAL A 262 -31.74 71.39 1.83
CA VAL A 262 -31.88 72.43 0.79
C VAL A 262 -33.08 73.31 1.11
N GLU A 263 -34.25 72.73 1.39
CA GLU A 263 -35.45 73.47 1.77
C GLU A 263 -35.26 74.33 3.02
N LEU A 264 -34.60 73.78 4.05
CA LEU A 264 -34.27 74.51 5.27
C LEU A 264 -33.32 75.69 4.97
N HIS A 265 -32.29 75.46 4.13
CA HIS A 265 -31.37 76.52 3.72
C HIS A 265 -32.09 77.64 2.97
N ASP A 266 -32.96 77.30 2.02
CA ASP A 266 -33.75 78.27 1.25
C ASP A 266 -34.71 79.06 2.15
N LEU A 267 -35.35 78.39 3.12
CA LEU A 267 -36.21 79.04 4.12
C LEU A 267 -35.41 80.00 5.02
N TYR A 268 -34.21 79.62 5.46
CA TYR A 268 -33.32 80.50 6.22
C TYR A 268 -32.90 81.72 5.41
N ALA A 269 -32.52 81.53 4.14
CA ALA A 269 -32.17 82.62 3.25
C ALA A 269 -33.34 83.60 3.07
N LEU A 270 -34.56 83.08 2.85
CA LEU A 270 -35.77 83.88 2.73
C LEU A 270 -36.10 84.63 4.03
N PHE A 271 -35.90 84.00 5.19
CA PHE A 271 -36.08 84.64 6.49
C PHE A 271 -35.07 85.78 6.73
N GLU A 272 -33.80 85.58 6.37
CA GLU A 272 -32.79 86.65 6.42
C GLU A 272 -33.14 87.81 5.49
N ASP A 273 -33.62 87.51 4.28
CA ASP A 273 -34.04 88.52 3.31
C ASP A 273 -35.25 89.32 3.82
N LEU A 274 -36.26 88.65 4.39
CA LEU A 274 -37.40 89.30 5.04
C LEU A 274 -36.99 90.15 6.24
N LEU A 275 -36.03 89.70 7.05
CA LEU A 275 -35.49 90.50 8.14
C LEU A 275 -34.75 91.74 7.62
N ALA A 276 -33.99 91.60 6.54
CA ALA A 276 -33.33 92.74 5.90
C ALA A 276 -34.35 93.75 5.36
N VAL A 277 -35.41 93.28 4.71
CA VAL A 277 -36.52 94.11 4.20
C VAL A 277 -37.27 94.79 5.35
N ASN A 278 -37.62 94.07 6.43
CA ASN A 278 -38.27 94.67 7.59
C ASN A 278 -37.40 95.72 8.27
N ARG A 279 -36.10 95.47 8.43
CA ARG A 279 -35.15 96.48 8.94
C ARG A 279 -35.10 97.71 8.04
N ALA A 280 -35.12 97.53 6.73
CA ALA A 280 -35.18 98.65 5.78
C ALA A 280 -36.49 99.45 5.92
N LEU A 281 -37.63 98.77 6.04
CA LEU A 281 -38.94 99.38 6.28
C LEU A 281 -39.02 100.12 7.62
N GLU A 282 -38.47 99.57 8.71
CA GLU A 282 -38.37 100.26 10.00
C GLU A 282 -37.51 101.53 9.90
N GLN A 283 -36.40 101.46 9.15
CA GLN A 283 -35.58 102.64 8.86
C GLN A 283 -36.33 103.68 8.01
N GLU A 284 -37.13 103.27 7.04
CA GLU A 284 -37.98 104.18 6.25
C GLU A 284 -39.12 104.78 7.09
N LEU A 285 -39.78 103.98 7.93
CA LEU A 285 -40.86 104.45 8.81
C LEU A 285 -40.33 105.40 9.88
N SER A 286 -39.19 105.13 10.49
CA SER A 286 -38.54 106.05 11.43
C SER A 286 -38.11 107.35 10.75
N LYS A 287 -37.61 107.30 9.51
CA LYS A 287 -37.36 108.50 8.70
C LYS A 287 -38.64 109.26 8.37
N ARG A 288 -39.75 108.56 8.11
CA ARG A 288 -41.04 109.18 7.77
C ARG A 288 -41.77 109.75 8.98
N SER A 289 -41.61 109.16 10.17
CA SER A 289 -42.11 109.74 11.43
C SER A 289 -41.25 110.90 11.93
N GLY A 290 -39.96 110.95 11.55
CA GLY A 290 -39.08 112.09 11.84
C GLY A 290 -39.32 113.34 10.98
N VAL A 291 -40.19 113.29 9.96
CA VAL A 291 -40.47 114.43 9.06
C VAL A 291 -41.73 115.22 9.49
N ALA A 292 -42.44 114.79 10.53
CA ALA A 292 -43.62 115.51 11.06
C ALA A 292 -43.33 116.44 12.24
N GLU A 293 -42.09 116.53 12.73
CA GLU A 293 -41.77 117.24 13.98
C GLU A 293 -40.68 118.33 13.86
N ASP A 294 -40.28 118.74 12.65
CA ASP A 294 -39.23 119.75 12.45
C ASP A 294 -39.59 120.79 11.38
N THR A 295 -40.75 121.45 11.53
CA THR A 295 -40.98 122.75 10.88
C THR A 295 -42.02 123.60 11.60
N GLU A 296 -41.82 123.86 12.90
CA GLU A 296 -42.33 125.10 13.50
C GLU A 296 -41.52 125.55 14.72
N VAL A 297 -41.14 126.83 14.70
CA VAL A 297 -40.70 127.69 15.82
C VAL A 297 -39.20 127.77 16.13
N SER A 298 -38.60 128.70 15.39
CA SER A 298 -37.55 129.65 15.80
C SER A 298 -37.63 130.12 17.26
N ALA A 299 -36.43 130.30 17.83
CA ALA A 299 -36.05 131.24 18.90
C ALA A 299 -35.85 130.68 20.32
N ASN A 300 -34.61 130.88 20.78
CA ASN A 300 -34.23 131.55 22.04
C ASN A 300 -33.35 130.71 22.99
N ARG A 301 -32.11 131.19 23.13
CA ARG A 301 -31.44 131.51 24.40
C ARG A 301 -30.57 130.47 25.13
N ASP A 302 -29.29 130.82 25.14
CA ASP A 302 -28.30 130.84 26.23
C ASP A 302 -28.25 129.75 27.32
N ASP A 303 -26.98 129.39 27.56
CA ASP A 303 -26.29 129.29 28.85
C ASP A 303 -26.03 127.91 29.51
N ASN A 304 -24.76 127.84 29.94
CA ASN A 304 -24.08 126.99 30.93
C ASN A 304 -23.81 125.51 30.59
N ALA A 305 -22.55 125.05 30.47
CA ALA A 305 -21.36 125.11 31.33
C ALA A 305 -21.18 123.85 32.20
N THR A 306 -19.97 123.30 32.13
CA THR A 306 -19.26 122.45 33.12
C THR A 306 -19.86 121.06 33.41
N LYS A 307 -19.13 119.95 33.36
CA LYS A 307 -17.72 119.63 33.68
C LYS A 307 -17.24 118.47 32.81
#